data_AF-A0AAW0HE74-F1
#
_entry.id   AF-A0AAW0HE74-F1
#
_cell.length_a   1.000
_cell.length_b   1.000
_cell.length_c   1.000
_cell.angle_alpha   90.00
_cell.angle_beta   90.00
_cell.angle_gamma   90.00
#
_symmetry.space_group_name_H-M   'P 1'
#
loop_
_entity.id
_entity.type
_entity.pdbx_description
1 polymer ?
#
loop_
_entity_poly.entity_id
_entity_poly.type
_entity_poly.pdbx_seq_one_letter_code
_entity_poly.pdbx_strand_id
1 'polypeptide(L)'
;MVLMKKENAVTSAPPPCFATCPNDWIGLGSKCLYFSDVKRNWTLSQNYCMAQEAQLAQFDTLEELNFLKTYAWKFQYWIGLHRESLQHPWKWVNSTEYNN
;
A
#
# COMPACT_ATOMS: atom_id res chain seq x y z
N MET A 1 7.26 5.82 -4.61
CA MET A 1 6.71 4.51 -4.16
C MET A 1 5.32 4.71 -3.57
N VAL A 2 4.47 3.69 -3.42
CA VAL A 2 3.18 3.83 -2.72
C VAL A 2 3.26 3.21 -1.33
N LEU A 3 3.13 4.04 -0.30
CA LEU A 3 3.02 3.63 1.09
C LEU A 3 1.56 3.25 1.39
N MET A 4 1.36 2.19 2.16
CA MET A 4 0.05 1.75 2.62
C MET A 4 0.05 1.47 4.12
N LYS A 5 -0.93 2.03 4.81
CA LYS A 5 -1.31 1.67 6.17
C LYS A 5 -2.66 1.00 6.15
N LYS A 6 -2.83 -0.06 6.96
CA LYS A 6 -4.14 -0.66 7.22
C LYS A 6 -4.68 -0.02 8.47
N GLU A 7 -5.87 0.55 8.38
CA GLU A 7 -6.51 1.16 9.52
C GLU A 7 -7.25 0.09 10.33
N ASN A 8 -6.98 0.05 11.63
CA ASN A 8 -7.72 -0.84 12.53
C ASN A 8 -8.99 -0.11 12.97
N ALA A 9 -10.12 -0.83 13.03
CA ALA A 9 -11.35 -0.26 13.59
C ALA A 9 -11.10 0.12 15.06
N VAL A 10 -11.02 1.42 15.35
CA VAL A 10 -10.86 1.93 16.72
C VAL A 10 -12.16 1.64 17.48
N THR A 11 -12.10 0.66 18.39
CA THR A 11 -13.23 0.14 19.17
C THR A 11 -13.39 0.87 20.51
N SER A 12 -13.42 2.21 20.49
CA SER A 12 -13.79 3.01 21.67
C SER A 12 -14.70 4.18 21.28
N ALA A 13 -15.98 4.08 21.65
CA ALA A 13 -17.14 4.92 21.29
C ALA A 13 -17.02 6.42 21.63
N PRO A 14 -17.91 7.34 21.14
CA PRO A 14 -19.00 7.25 20.13
C PRO A 14 -18.80 8.25 18.94
N PRO A 15 -19.66 8.32 17.88
CA PRO A 15 -20.01 7.27 16.90
C PRO A 15 -18.75 6.60 16.34
N PRO A 16 -18.79 5.62 15.41
CA PRO A 16 -17.58 5.19 14.72
C PRO A 16 -17.03 6.38 13.92
N CYS A 17 -16.15 7.17 14.54
CA CYS A 17 -15.24 8.03 13.84
C CYS A 17 -14.36 7.08 13.04
N PHE A 18 -14.66 6.92 11.75
CA PHE A 18 -13.74 6.28 10.82
C PHE A 18 -12.40 6.97 11.05
N ALA A 19 -11.39 6.21 11.46
CA ALA A 19 -10.07 6.78 11.63
C ALA A 19 -9.66 7.39 10.28
N THR A 20 -9.62 8.71 10.26
CA THR A 20 -9.31 9.46 9.05
C THR A 20 -7.84 9.23 8.77
N CYS A 21 -7.51 8.93 7.51
CA CYS A 21 -6.13 8.81 7.11
C CYS A 21 -5.34 10.07 7.49
N PRO A 22 -4.05 9.96 7.84
CA PRO A 22 -3.24 11.12 8.16
C PRO A 22 -3.25 12.17 7.04
N ASN A 23 -2.93 13.43 7.35
CA ASN A 23 -2.86 14.49 6.34
C ASN A 23 -1.94 14.07 5.18
N ASP A 24 -2.37 14.36 3.95
CA ASP A 24 -1.73 13.98 2.68
C ASP A 24 -1.83 12.49 2.30
N TRP A 25 -2.50 11.67 3.11
CA TRP A 25 -2.84 10.29 2.76
C TRP A 25 -4.25 10.22 2.16
N ILE A 26 -4.45 9.24 1.29
CA ILE A 26 -5.71 9.03 0.59
C ILE A 26 -6.38 7.78 1.14
N GLY A 27 -7.62 7.93 1.57
CA GLY A 27 -8.44 6.82 2.06
C GLY A 27 -9.01 5.98 0.92
N LEU A 28 -8.85 4.66 1.02
CA LEU A 28 -9.40 3.67 0.11
C LEU A 28 -9.88 2.46 0.93
N GLY A 29 -11.17 2.42 1.24
CA GLY A 29 -11.74 1.41 2.15
C GLY A 29 -11.12 1.51 3.55
N SER A 30 -10.53 0.41 4.04
CA SER A 30 -9.79 0.36 5.32
C SER A 30 -8.28 0.60 5.17
N LYS A 31 -7.85 1.18 4.05
CA LYS A 31 -6.44 1.46 3.75
C LYS A 31 -6.23 2.96 3.59
N CYS A 32 -5.07 3.41 4.05
CA CYS A 32 -4.55 4.74 3.77
C CYS A 32 -3.35 4.62 2.85
N LEU A 33 -3.37 5.35 1.74
CA LEU A 33 -2.33 5.31 0.71
C LEU A 33 -1.60 6.65 0.63
N TYR A 34 -0.28 6.62 0.52
CA TYR A 34 0.53 7.82 0.30
C TYR A 34 1.48 7.60 -0.89
N PHE A 35 1.42 8.51 -1.86
CA PHE A 35 2.22 8.48 -3.07
C PHE A 35 3.47 9.33 -2.86
N SER A 36 4.58 8.68 -2.54
CA SER A 36 5.85 9.37 -2.31
C SER A 36 6.51 9.76 -3.62
N ASP A 37 6.90 11.03 -3.71
CA ASP A 37 7.72 11.61 -4.79
C ASP A 37 9.16 11.09 -4.82
N VAL A 38 9.60 10.42 -3.75
CA VAL A 38 10.97 9.92 -3.63
C VAL A 38 11.15 8.66 -4.47
N LYS A 39 12.08 8.73 -5.42
CA LYS A 39 12.49 7.60 -6.27
C LYS A 39 13.59 6.79 -5.58
N ARG A 40 13.32 5.52 -5.31
CA ARG A 40 14.27 4.54 -4.76
C ARG A 40 14.09 3.20 -5.49
N ASN A 41 15.03 2.26 -5.32
CA ASN A 41 14.80 0.88 -5.75
C ASN A 41 13.74 0.19 -4.86
N TRP A 42 13.28 -1.00 -5.23
CA TRP A 42 12.22 -1.70 -4.50
C TRP A 42 12.60 -1.96 -3.03
N THR A 43 13.80 -2.49 -2.78
CA THR A 43 14.27 -2.83 -1.42
C THR A 43 14.34 -1.61 -0.51
N LEU A 44 14.92 -0.50 -0.99
CA LEU A 44 14.99 0.76 -0.24
C LEU A 44 13.61 1.39 -0.05
N SER A 45 12.70 1.19 -1.01
CA SER A 45 11.31 1.65 -0.88
C SER A 45 10.58 0.89 0.22
N GLN A 46 10.73 -0.44 0.27
CA GLN A 46 10.14 -1.26 1.32
C GLN A 46 10.70 -0.89 2.70
N ASN A 47 12.02 -0.73 2.83
CA ASN A 47 12.63 -0.31 4.09
C ASN A 47 12.13 1.07 4.54
N TYR A 48 11.96 2.01 3.60
CA TYR A 48 11.39 3.31 3.89
C TYR A 48 9.94 3.21 4.38
N CYS A 49 9.11 2.38 3.72
CA CYS A 49 7.74 2.14 4.16
C CYS A 49 7.70 1.61 5.60
N MET A 50 8.52 0.60 5.91
CA MET A 50 8.60 0.01 7.25
C MET A 50 9.02 1.04 8.31
N ALA A 51 9.96 1.93 7.99
CA ALA A 51 10.39 3.02 8.86
C ALA A 51 9.29 4.09 9.11
N GLN A 52 8.20 4.06 8.34
CA GLN A 52 7.03 4.94 8.49
C GLN A 52 5.82 4.19 9.07
N GLU A 53 6.04 3.00 9.65
CA GLU A 53 4.98 2.10 10.14
C GLU A 53 3.97 1.79 9.04
N ALA A 54 4.47 1.65 7.81
CA ALA A 54 3.70 1.35 6.61
C ALA A 54 4.35 0.18 5.87
N GLN A 55 3.73 -0.24 4.77
CA GLN A 55 4.30 -1.20 3.85
C GLN A 55 4.09 -0.74 2.42
N LEU A 56 4.83 -1.28 1.45
CA LEU A 56 4.52 -1.03 0.06
C LEU A 56 3.10 -1.49 -0.27
N ALA A 57 2.38 -0.70 -1.06
CA ALA A 57 0.95 -0.91 -1.27
C ALA A 57 0.60 -2.29 -1.82
N GLN A 58 -0.46 -2.86 -1.26
CA GLN A 58 -1.10 -4.09 -1.70
C GLN A 58 -2.56 -3.79 -2.03
N PHE A 59 -3.02 -4.36 -3.14
CA PHE A 59 -4.43 -4.36 -3.49
C PHE A 59 -5.00 -5.78 -3.33
N ASP A 60 -6.23 -5.85 -2.87
CA ASP A 60 -7.00 -7.09 -2.66
C ASP A 60 -8.23 -7.13 -3.59
N THR A 61 -8.64 -6.00 -4.17
CA THR A 61 -9.79 -5.90 -5.06
C THR A 61 -9.45 -5.18 -6.38
N LEU A 62 -10.28 -5.41 -7.41
CA LEU A 62 -10.15 -4.72 -8.70
C LEU A 62 -10.39 -3.21 -8.56
N GLU A 63 -11.27 -2.81 -7.65
CA GLU A 63 -11.52 -1.40 -7.33
C GLU A 63 -10.24 -0.72 -6.83
N GLU A 64 -9.52 -1.37 -5.91
CA GLU A 64 -8.26 -0.83 -5.40
C GLU A 64 -7.18 -0.75 -6.48
N LEU A 65 -7.09 -1.76 -7.34
CA LEU A 65 -6.17 -1.73 -8.48
C LEU A 65 -6.48 -0.58 -9.45
N ASN A 66 -7.75 -0.36 -9.77
CA ASN A 66 -8.19 0.71 -10.66
C ASN A 66 -7.93 2.09 -10.05
N PHE A 67 -8.11 2.23 -8.74
CA PHE A 67 -7.76 3.44 -8.01
C PHE A 67 -6.25 3.73 -8.11
N LEU A 68 -5.40 2.74 -7.81
CA LEU A 68 -3.95 2.86 -7.93
C LEU A 68 -3.51 3.26 -9.34
N LYS A 69 -4.11 2.65 -10.38
CA LYS A 69 -3.83 2.99 -11.78
C LYS A 69 -4.20 4.42 -12.14
N THR A 70 -5.38 4.87 -11.71
CA THR A 70 -5.87 6.24 -11.97
C THR A 70 -4.96 7.27 -11.32
N TYR A 71 -4.55 7.03 -10.07
CA TYR A 71 -3.68 7.96 -9.34
C TYR A 71 -2.23 7.92 -9.83
N ALA A 72 -1.75 6.74 -10.23
CA ALA A 72 -0.40 6.57 -10.75
C ALA A 72 -0.19 7.25 -12.11
N TRP A 73 -1.22 7.42 -12.93
CA TRP A 73 -1.24 7.98 -14.29
C TRP A 73 0.11 8.09 -15.01
N LYS A 74 0.90 9.15 -14.77
CA LYS A 74 2.16 9.46 -15.49
C LYS A 74 3.42 8.91 -14.82
N PHE A 75 3.31 8.38 -13.62
CA PHE A 75 4.43 8.01 -12.78
C PHE A 75 4.41 6.51 -12.45
N GLN A 76 5.59 5.93 -12.44
CA GLN A 76 5.78 4.55 -12.01
C GLN A 76 6.08 4.54 -10.51
N TYR A 77 5.27 3.79 -9.76
CA TYR A 77 5.45 3.61 -8.34
C TYR A 77 5.73 2.15 -8.00
N TRP A 78 6.66 1.92 -7.08
CA TRP A 78 6.79 0.60 -6.45
C TRP A 78 5.56 0.28 -5.61
N ILE A 79 5.09 -0.96 -5.75
CA ILE A 79 4.07 -1.62 -4.94
C ILE A 79 4.68 -2.87 -4.27
N GLY A 80 3.92 -3.49 -3.37
CA GLY A 80 4.40 -4.57 -2.51
C GLY A 80 4.62 -5.92 -3.19
N LEU A 81 4.53 -6.03 -4.51
CA LEU A 81 4.81 -7.27 -5.24
C LEU A 81 6.31 -7.47 -5.41
N HIS A 82 6.79 -8.66 -5.02
CA HIS A 82 8.16 -9.11 -5.28
C HIS A 82 8.22 -10.61 -5.57
N ARG A 83 9.35 -11.05 -6.11
CA ARG A 83 9.71 -12.46 -6.26
C ARG A 83 11.22 -12.62 -6.13
N GLU A 84 11.67 -13.75 -5.59
CA GLU A 84 13.09 -14.02 -5.38
C GLU A 84 13.83 -14.33 -6.68
N SER A 85 13.16 -15.07 -7.57
CA SER A 85 13.66 -15.34 -8.93
C SER A 85 12.50 -15.51 -9.90
N LEU A 86 12.80 -15.63 -11.20
CA LEU A 86 11.80 -15.83 -12.24
C LEU A 86 10.97 -17.11 -12.05
N GLN A 87 11.50 -18.09 -11.31
CA GLN A 87 10.87 -19.39 -11.05
C GLN A 87 9.95 -19.37 -9.82
N HIS A 88 10.06 -18.34 -8.97
CA HIS A 88 9.25 -18.23 -7.76
C HIS A 88 7.96 -17.46 -8.05
N PRO A 89 6.85 -17.81 -7.35
CA PRO A 89 5.61 -17.07 -7.45
C PRO A 89 5.81 -15.62 -6.96
N TRP A 90 4.98 -14.72 -7.48
CA TRP A 90 4.89 -13.38 -6.94
C TRP A 90 4.28 -13.42 -5.54
N LYS A 91 4.88 -12.69 -4.61
CA LYS A 91 4.42 -12.56 -3.23
C LYS A 91 4.27 -11.09 -2.88
N TRP A 92 3.31 -10.83 -2.00
CA TRP A 92 3.17 -9.57 -1.30
C TRP A 92 4.16 -9.50 -0.13
N VAL A 93 4.48 -8.30 0.31
CA VAL A 93 5.36 -8.04 1.47
C VAL A 93 4.90 -8.71 2.78
N ASN A 94 3.62 -9.06 2.89
CA ASN A 94 3.06 -9.82 4.01
C ASN A 94 3.21 -11.35 3.85
N SER A 95 4.03 -11.81 2.90
CA SER A 95 4.25 -13.23 2.55
C SER A 95 3.05 -13.95 1.92
N THR A 96 1.95 -13.26 1.59
CA THR A 96 0.84 -13.87 0.85
C THR A 96 1.17 -13.97 -0.63
N GLU A 97 0.82 -15.09 -1.26
CA GLU A 97 1.01 -15.27 -2.70
C GLU A 97 0.02 -14.40 -3.48
N TYR A 98 0.46 -13.88 -4.63
CA TYR A 98 -0.39 -13.11 -5.52
C TYR A 98 -1.33 -14.04 -6.29
N ASN A 99 -2.62 -13.95 -5.99
CA ASN A 99 -3.68 -14.62 -6.73
C ASN A 99 -4.19 -13.67 -7.82
N ASN A 100 -4.06 -14.08 -9.08
CA ASN A 100 -4.39 -13.28 -10.26
C ASN A 100 -5.89 -13.34 -10.63
#